data_AF-A0AAE0W1K3-F1
#
_entry.id   AF-A0AAE0W1K3-F1
#
_cell.length_a   1.000
_cell.length_b   1.000
_cell.length_c   1.000
_cell.angle_alpha   90.00
_cell.angle_beta   90.00
_cell.angle_gamma   90.00
#
_symmetry.space_group_name_H-M   'P 1'
#
loop_
_entity.id
_entity.type
_entity.pdbx_description
1 polymer ?
#
loop_
_entity_poly.entity_id
_entity_poly.type
_entity_poly.pdbx_seq_one_letter_code
_entity_poly.pdbx_strand_id
1 'polypeptide(L)'
;MVDFTRKFIEPDPSGFGEFEVTGRPLAGNTYKLVITVPRYDAVTSVDRVLVLLKDGTTLQTLLMTNVGGRRGASLFNTNITIPIQDFLIAIEGLDKTGHTFRRLDPKLIAPLALKLECKQMGRQYRVQDGNVYVNETYNVTYTVYNIGSTEADIDVMISDQDGLTPIPTAHSYTLQGRDNVTRQFLMRVGSEVGHVE
;
A
#
# COMPACT_ATOMS: atom_id res chain seq x y z
N MET A 1 -20.33 -23.84 7.88
CA MET A 1 -19.53 -23.38 6.72
C MET A 1 -18.40 -22.52 7.26
N VAL A 2 -17.16 -22.78 6.83
CA VAL A 2 -16.00 -21.96 7.19
C VAL A 2 -16.01 -20.73 6.30
N ASP A 3 -15.93 -19.56 6.92
CA ASP A 3 -15.79 -18.27 6.24
C ASP A 3 -14.51 -17.60 6.76
N PHE A 4 -14.03 -16.56 6.08
CA PHE A 4 -12.89 -15.80 6.55
C PHE A 4 -12.96 -14.34 6.13
N THR A 5 -12.31 -13.49 6.92
CA THR A 5 -12.00 -12.12 6.53
C THR A 5 -10.49 -11.98 6.35
N ARG A 6 -10.09 -10.95 5.61
CA ARG A 6 -8.70 -10.68 5.31
C ARG A 6 -8.37 -9.20 5.49
N LYS A 7 -7.13 -8.93 5.90
CA LYS A 7 -6.57 -7.60 6.01
C LYS A 7 -5.16 -7.58 5.44
N PHE A 8 -4.82 -6.54 4.68
CA PHE A 8 -3.45 -6.23 4.33
C PHE A 8 -2.92 -5.23 5.34
N ILE A 9 -1.73 -5.48 5.87
CA ILE A 9 -1.09 -4.65 6.86
C ILE A 9 0.26 -4.20 6.33
N GLU A 10 0.51 -2.90 6.41
CA GLU A 10 1.81 -2.28 6.15
C GLU A 10 2.46 -1.85 7.47
N PRO A 11 3.80 -1.93 7.57
CA PRO A 11 4.52 -1.27 8.64
C PRO A 11 4.40 0.25 8.48
N ASP A 12 4.22 0.94 9.60
CA ASP A 12 4.38 2.40 9.67
C ASP A 12 5.79 2.77 9.15
N PRO A 13 5.94 3.75 8.25
CA PRO A 13 7.23 4.30 7.85
C PRO A 13 8.14 4.69 9.03
N SER A 14 7.57 5.04 10.19
CA SER A 14 8.30 5.34 11.42
C SER A 14 8.88 4.09 12.12
N GLY A 15 8.41 2.90 11.76
CA GLY A 15 8.79 1.62 12.37
C GLY A 15 8.10 1.30 13.70
N PHE A 16 7.25 2.19 14.22
CA PHE A 16 6.63 2.04 15.55
C PHE A 16 5.22 1.44 15.52
N GLY A 17 4.69 1.11 14.34
CA GLY A 17 3.32 0.63 14.19
C GLY A 17 3.10 -0.22 12.95
N GLU A 18 1.90 -0.78 12.89
CA GLU A 18 1.34 -1.49 11.75
C GLU A 18 -0.04 -0.87 11.46
N PHE A 19 -0.37 -0.61 10.19
CA PHE A 19 -1.68 -0.07 9.81
C PHE A 19 -2.35 -0.92 8.74
N GLU A 20 -3.67 -1.01 8.81
CA GLU A 20 -4.48 -1.70 7.82
C GLU A 20 -4.61 -0.87 6.55
N VAL A 21 -4.38 -1.52 5.41
CA VAL A 21 -4.63 -0.94 4.09
C VAL A 21 -6.14 -1.01 3.84
N THR A 22 -6.82 0.12 4.02
CA THR A 22 -8.28 0.23 3.82
C THR A 22 -8.67 0.37 2.34
N GLY A 23 -7.71 0.77 1.49
CA GLY A 23 -7.88 0.96 0.05
C GLY A 23 -7.39 -0.23 -0.80
N ARG A 24 -7.09 0.08 -2.07
CA ARG A 24 -6.46 -0.87 -3.00
C ARG A 24 -4.96 -1.01 -2.65
N PRO A 25 -4.43 -2.23 -2.47
CA PRO A 25 -3.01 -2.41 -2.17
C PRO A 25 -2.14 -2.10 -3.40
N LEU A 26 -0.91 -1.64 -3.21
CA LEU A 26 -0.01 -1.30 -4.30
C LEU A 26 0.59 -2.56 -4.93
N ALA A 27 0.52 -2.67 -6.25
CA ALA A 27 1.12 -3.75 -7.01
C ALA A 27 2.63 -3.85 -6.75
N GLY A 28 3.15 -5.07 -6.63
CA GLY A 28 4.58 -5.34 -6.42
C GLY A 28 5.08 -5.09 -4.99
N ASN A 29 4.33 -4.38 -4.15
CA ASN A 29 4.68 -4.22 -2.74
C ASN A 29 4.39 -5.51 -1.96
N THR A 30 5.17 -5.72 -0.89
CA THR A 30 4.97 -6.82 0.05
C THR A 30 4.24 -6.33 1.29
N TYR A 31 3.16 -7.04 1.65
CA TYR A 31 2.30 -6.74 2.78
C TYR A 31 2.24 -7.96 3.71
N LYS A 32 1.92 -7.72 4.97
CA LYS A 32 1.47 -8.78 5.87
C LYS A 32 -0.01 -9.02 5.61
N LEU A 33 -0.35 -10.20 5.10
CA LEU A 33 -1.72 -10.67 4.97
C LEU A 33 -2.16 -11.32 6.26
N VAL A 34 -3.23 -10.82 6.87
CA VAL A 34 -3.87 -11.42 8.03
C VAL A 34 -5.21 -12.01 7.63
N ILE A 35 -5.40 -13.29 7.90
CA ILE A 35 -6.65 -14.03 7.72
C ILE A 35 -7.28 -14.24 9.09
N THR A 36 -8.55 -13.86 9.23
CA THR A 36 -9.36 -14.15 10.42
C THR A 36 -10.43 -15.15 10.04
N VAL A 37 -10.44 -16.30 10.71
CA VAL A 37 -11.50 -17.30 10.56
C VAL A 37 -12.47 -17.17 11.74
N PRO A 38 -13.70 -16.64 11.56
CA PRO A 38 -14.72 -16.67 12.59
C PRO A 38 -15.15 -18.12 12.87
N ARG A 39 -15.36 -18.45 14.15
CA ARG A 39 -15.63 -19.80 14.69
C ARG A 39 -14.42 -20.74 14.62
N TYR A 40 -13.48 -20.48 15.52
CA TYR A 40 -12.30 -21.31 15.81
C TYR A 40 -12.60 -22.82 15.87
N ASP A 41 -13.77 -23.17 16.41
CA ASP A 41 -14.27 -24.52 16.64
C ASP A 41 -14.65 -25.30 15.37
N ALA A 42 -14.60 -24.68 14.18
CA ALA A 42 -14.85 -25.34 12.90
C ALA A 42 -13.58 -25.75 12.15
N VAL A 43 -12.41 -25.25 12.52
CA VAL A 43 -11.16 -25.36 11.74
C VAL A 43 -10.00 -25.73 12.64
N THR A 44 -9.26 -26.78 12.25
CA THR A 44 -8.02 -27.20 12.93
C THR A 44 -6.84 -26.35 12.47
N SER A 45 -6.75 -26.06 11.16
CA SER A 45 -5.67 -25.26 10.60
C SER A 45 -6.11 -24.49 9.36
N VAL A 46 -5.40 -23.39 9.09
CA VAL A 46 -5.29 -22.79 7.77
C VAL A 46 -3.83 -22.90 7.39
N ASP A 47 -3.52 -23.77 6.44
CA ASP A 47 -2.16 -24.12 6.08
C ASP A 47 -1.63 -23.23 4.97
N ARG A 48 -2.52 -22.82 4.05
CA ARG A 48 -2.16 -22.10 2.83
C ARG A 48 -3.12 -20.98 2.50
N VAL A 49 -2.57 -19.93 1.93
CA VAL A 49 -3.28 -18.94 1.11
C VAL A 49 -2.92 -19.19 -0.35
N LEU A 50 -3.93 -19.13 -1.21
CA LEU A 50 -3.78 -19.12 -2.65
C LEU A 50 -4.15 -17.74 -3.17
N VAL A 51 -3.27 -17.17 -3.99
CA VAL A 51 -3.53 -15.94 -4.74
C VAL A 51 -3.91 -16.38 -6.15
N LEU A 52 -5.12 -16.07 -6.58
CA LEU A 52 -5.71 -16.62 -7.81
C LEU A 52 -6.08 -15.52 -8.79
N LEU A 53 -5.98 -15.79 -10.08
CA LEU A 53 -6.69 -15.02 -11.10
C LEU A 53 -8.19 -15.31 -11.03
N LYS A 54 -8.98 -14.44 -11.69
CA LYS A 54 -10.45 -14.58 -11.76
C LYS A 54 -10.90 -15.90 -12.39
N ASP A 55 -10.11 -16.47 -13.29
CA ASP A 55 -10.38 -17.77 -13.93
C ASP A 55 -10.04 -18.98 -13.02
N GLY A 56 -9.46 -18.73 -11.84
CA GLY A 56 -9.04 -19.76 -10.89
C GLY A 56 -7.57 -20.19 -11.03
N THR A 57 -6.81 -19.63 -11.99
CA THR A 57 -5.38 -19.90 -12.14
C THR A 57 -4.61 -19.40 -10.91
N THR A 58 -3.80 -20.26 -10.30
CA THR A 58 -2.99 -19.87 -9.14
C THR A 58 -1.77 -19.05 -9.55
N LEU A 59 -1.67 -17.83 -9.02
CA LEU A 59 -0.50 -16.95 -9.15
C LEU A 59 0.55 -17.23 -8.07
N GLN A 60 0.10 -17.42 -6.82
CA GLN A 60 0.98 -17.67 -5.68
C GLN A 60 0.34 -18.66 -4.72
N THR A 61 1.18 -19.45 -4.04
CA THR A 61 0.79 -20.29 -2.91
C THR A 61 1.69 -19.94 -1.74
N LEU A 62 1.10 -19.48 -0.65
CA LEU A 62 1.80 -18.95 0.52
C LEU A 62 1.47 -19.80 1.74
N LEU A 63 2.49 -20.19 2.50
CA LEU A 63 2.29 -20.88 3.77
C LEU A 63 1.81 -19.89 4.82
N MET A 64 0.84 -20.32 5.61
CA MET A 64 0.24 -19.52 6.68
C MET A 64 0.82 -19.90 8.03
N THR A 65 1.07 -18.91 8.87
CA THR A 65 1.48 -19.09 10.27
C THR A 65 0.30 -18.80 11.18
N ASN A 66 -0.02 -19.72 12.09
CA ASN A 66 -1.00 -19.45 13.15
C ASN A 66 -0.38 -18.52 14.18
N VAL A 67 -1.02 -17.37 14.42
CA VAL A 67 -0.53 -16.36 15.38
C VAL A 67 -1.39 -16.26 16.63
N GLY A 68 -2.22 -17.28 16.87
CA GLY A 68 -3.13 -17.35 17.99
C GLY A 68 -4.46 -16.66 17.72
N GLY A 69 -5.44 -16.90 18.58
CA GLY A 69 -6.80 -16.39 18.44
C GLY A 69 -7.31 -15.76 19.73
N ARG A 70 -8.27 -14.84 19.62
CA ARG A 70 -9.08 -14.38 20.76
C ARG A 70 -10.47 -14.99 20.63
N ARG A 71 -11.07 -15.35 21.78
CA ARG A 71 -12.44 -15.91 21.97
C ARG A 71 -13.29 -15.89 20.69
N GLY A 72 -13.35 -17.03 19.99
CA GLY A 72 -14.25 -17.24 18.85
C GLY A 72 -13.65 -17.02 17.45
N ALA A 73 -12.37 -16.65 17.32
CA ALA A 73 -11.71 -16.53 16.02
C ALA A 73 -10.23 -16.97 16.04
N SER A 74 -9.78 -17.57 14.94
CA SER A 74 -8.36 -17.88 14.69
C SER A 74 -7.74 -16.82 13.79
N LEU A 75 -6.52 -16.38 14.11
CA LEU A 75 -5.75 -15.49 13.24
C LEU A 75 -4.56 -16.23 12.64
N PHE A 76 -4.40 -16.05 11.34
CA PHE A 76 -3.27 -16.58 10.59
C PHE A 76 -2.65 -15.45 9.80
N ASN A 77 -1.34 -15.50 9.58
CA ASN A 77 -0.69 -14.51 8.73
C ASN A 77 0.39 -15.09 7.82
N THR A 78 0.73 -14.32 6.80
CA THR A 78 1.85 -14.56 5.90
C THR A 78 2.27 -13.25 5.24
N ASN A 79 3.42 -13.24 4.57
CA ASN A 79 3.80 -12.12 3.70
C ASN A 79 3.33 -12.42 2.27
N ILE A 80 2.65 -11.45 1.67
CA ILE A 80 2.17 -11.51 0.29
C ILE A 80 2.80 -10.39 -0.53
N THR A 81 3.34 -10.72 -1.70
CA THR A 81 3.67 -9.71 -2.72
C THR A 81 2.46 -9.52 -3.62
N ILE A 82 1.95 -8.30 -3.71
CA ILE A 82 0.69 -8.03 -4.42
C ILE A 82 0.91 -8.21 -5.93
N PRO A 83 0.12 -9.05 -6.61
CA PRO A 83 0.20 -9.19 -8.06
C PRO A 83 -0.06 -7.87 -8.77
N ILE A 84 0.39 -7.76 -10.02
CA ILE A 84 0.07 -6.61 -10.88
C ILE A 84 -1.32 -6.68 -11.51
N GLN A 85 -1.94 -7.86 -11.48
CA GLN A 85 -3.24 -8.14 -12.07
C GLN A 85 -4.28 -8.26 -10.95
N ASP A 86 -5.54 -8.06 -11.30
CA ASP A 86 -6.66 -8.32 -10.40
C ASP A 86 -6.63 -9.78 -9.92
N PHE A 87 -6.84 -9.97 -8.61
CA PHE A 87 -6.69 -11.27 -7.99
C PHE A 87 -7.74 -11.55 -6.92
N LEU A 88 -7.92 -12.83 -6.62
CA LEU A 88 -8.74 -13.35 -5.53
C LEU A 88 -7.84 -14.03 -4.50
N ILE A 89 -8.34 -14.16 -3.28
CA ILE A 89 -7.69 -14.92 -2.21
C ILE A 89 -8.55 -16.13 -1.87
N ALA A 90 -7.92 -17.29 -1.82
CA ALA A 90 -8.50 -18.49 -1.22
C ALA A 90 -7.62 -18.99 -0.08
N ILE A 91 -8.23 -19.73 0.85
CA ILE A 91 -7.53 -20.42 1.93
C ILE A 91 -7.77 -21.91 1.84
N GLU A 92 -6.77 -22.68 2.24
CA GLU A 92 -6.85 -24.13 2.38
C GLU A 92 -6.38 -24.56 3.76
N GLY A 93 -6.99 -25.61 4.29
CA GLY A 93 -6.60 -26.19 5.56
C GLY A 93 -7.46 -27.37 5.95
N LEU A 94 -7.40 -27.73 7.24
CA LEU A 94 -8.14 -28.85 7.81
C LEU A 94 -9.29 -28.34 8.68
N ASP A 95 -10.47 -28.92 8.49
CA ASP A 95 -11.59 -28.72 9.40
C ASP A 95 -11.39 -29.48 10.72
N LYS A 96 -12.30 -29.31 11.67
CA LYS A 96 -12.25 -29.99 12.98
C LYS A 96 -12.32 -31.53 12.91
N THR A 97 -12.77 -32.07 11.78
CA THR A 97 -12.87 -33.52 11.53
C THR A 97 -11.66 -34.06 10.77
N GLY A 98 -10.69 -33.21 10.43
CA GLY A 98 -9.50 -33.58 9.68
C GLY A 98 -9.71 -33.65 8.17
N HIS A 99 -10.85 -33.19 7.65
CA HIS A 99 -11.07 -33.09 6.22
C HIS A 99 -10.49 -31.79 5.67
N THR A 100 -9.93 -31.86 4.45
CA THR A 100 -9.44 -30.68 3.76
C THR A 100 -10.60 -29.81 3.30
N PHE A 101 -10.45 -28.50 3.44
CA PHE A 101 -11.36 -27.54 2.85
C PHE A 101 -10.60 -26.52 2.02
N ARG A 102 -11.32 -25.93 1.06
CA ARG A 102 -10.92 -24.71 0.36
C ARG A 102 -12.05 -23.70 0.47
N ARG A 103 -11.71 -22.45 0.79
CA ARG A 103 -12.66 -21.32 0.80
C ARG A 103 -12.11 -20.15 0.03
N LEU A 104 -12.95 -19.56 -0.81
CA LEU A 104 -12.63 -18.41 -1.65
C LEU A 104 -13.29 -17.18 -1.04
N ASP A 105 -12.54 -16.08 -0.91
CA ASP A 105 -13.13 -14.75 -0.78
C ASP A 105 -13.53 -14.30 -2.19
N PRO A 106 -14.84 -14.12 -2.48
CA PRO A 106 -15.30 -13.76 -3.81
C PRO A 106 -14.97 -12.31 -4.19
N LYS A 107 -14.49 -11.48 -3.26
CA LYS A 107 -14.16 -10.08 -3.54
C LYS A 107 -12.87 -9.98 -4.35
N LEU A 108 -13.01 -9.65 -5.63
CA LEU A 108 -11.89 -9.32 -6.51
C LEU A 108 -11.13 -8.11 -5.99
N ILE A 109 -9.81 -8.23 -5.92
CA ILE A 109 -8.89 -7.21 -5.42
C ILE A 109 -8.18 -6.64 -6.64
N ALA A 110 -8.39 -5.35 -6.89
CA ALA A 110 -7.69 -4.63 -7.93
C ALA A 110 -6.48 -3.88 -7.31
N PRO A 111 -5.23 -4.24 -7.63
CA PRO A 111 -4.04 -3.52 -7.15
C PRO A 111 -3.95 -2.10 -7.71
N LEU A 112 -3.36 -1.15 -6.98
CA LEU A 112 -2.92 0.11 -7.57
C LEU A 112 -1.65 -0.09 -8.38
N ALA A 113 -1.59 0.51 -9.56
CA ALA A 113 -0.44 0.45 -10.45
C ALA A 113 0.44 1.71 -10.41
N LEU A 114 0.06 2.72 -9.62
CA LEU A 114 0.78 3.99 -9.51
C LEU A 114 1.28 4.19 -8.08
N LYS A 115 2.55 4.55 -7.95
CA LYS A 115 3.17 4.93 -6.67
C LYS A 115 3.73 6.34 -6.77
N LEU A 116 3.40 7.18 -5.80
CA LEU A 116 4.02 8.49 -5.62
C LEU A 116 4.93 8.42 -4.39
N GLU A 117 6.21 8.72 -4.57
CA GLU A 117 7.16 8.91 -3.48
C GLU A 117 7.59 10.37 -3.44
N CYS A 118 7.29 11.05 -2.34
CA CYS A 118 7.84 12.36 -2.07
C CYS A 118 9.13 12.19 -1.27
N LYS A 119 10.25 12.66 -1.81
CA LYS A 119 11.49 12.75 -1.04
C LYS A 119 11.37 13.97 -0.16
N GLN A 120 11.40 13.77 1.16
CA GLN A 120 11.53 14.87 2.11
C GLN A 120 12.66 15.80 1.67
N MET A 121 12.45 17.10 1.82
CA MET A 121 13.43 18.14 1.54
C MET A 121 14.68 17.91 2.40
N GLY A 122 15.62 17.12 1.87
CA GLY A 122 16.76 16.61 2.62
C GLY A 122 18.09 17.00 1.99
N ARG A 123 18.76 17.97 2.62
CA ARG A 123 20.23 18.13 2.69
C ARG A 123 21.02 18.38 1.39
N GLN A 124 20.45 18.98 0.34
CA GLN A 124 21.29 19.61 -0.69
C GLN A 124 21.48 21.12 -0.51
N TYR A 125 20.70 21.73 0.39
CA TYR A 125 20.95 23.03 0.99
C TYR A 125 20.95 22.83 2.51
N ARG A 126 21.88 23.44 3.24
CA ARG A 126 22.07 23.27 4.69
C ARG A 126 20.82 23.71 5.48
N VAL A 127 19.85 22.81 5.63
CA VAL A 127 18.88 22.84 6.71
C VAL A 127 19.44 21.95 7.80
N GLN A 128 20.29 22.51 8.67
CA GLN A 128 21.05 21.75 9.66
C GLN A 128 20.14 21.20 10.78
N ASP A 129 18.90 21.72 10.93
CA ASP A 129 18.00 21.44 12.06
C ASP A 129 16.53 21.17 11.67
N GLY A 130 16.21 20.87 10.40
CA GLY A 130 14.83 20.68 9.94
C GLY A 130 13.99 21.97 9.82
N ASN A 131 14.63 23.14 9.92
CA ASN A 131 13.95 24.44 9.85
C ASN A 131 13.77 24.93 8.41
N VAL A 132 12.56 25.41 8.11
CA VAL A 132 12.22 26.13 6.88
C VAL A 132 12.48 27.62 7.11
N TYR A 133 13.36 28.23 6.32
CA TYR A 133 13.76 29.62 6.46
C TYR A 133 12.96 30.54 5.54
N VAL A 134 12.58 31.70 6.05
CA VAL A 134 11.94 32.77 5.28
C VAL A 134 12.83 33.25 4.14
N ASN A 135 12.23 33.66 3.03
CA ASN A 135 12.90 34.10 1.81
C ASN A 135 13.77 33.05 1.10
N GLU A 136 13.73 31.78 1.51
CA GLU A 136 14.39 30.70 0.80
C GLU A 136 13.48 29.99 -0.21
N THR A 137 14.11 29.39 -1.22
CA THR A 137 13.45 28.51 -2.19
C THR A 137 13.89 27.08 -1.97
N TYR A 138 12.93 26.18 -2.00
CA TYR A 138 13.08 24.78 -1.68
C TYR A 138 12.54 23.90 -2.81
N ASN A 139 13.23 22.79 -3.06
CA ASN A 139 12.80 21.80 -4.03
C ASN A 139 12.03 20.67 -3.33
N VAL A 140 10.75 20.53 -3.67
CA VAL A 140 9.95 19.37 -3.30
C VAL A 140 10.10 18.33 -4.41
N THR A 141 11.03 17.40 -4.21
CA THR A 141 11.32 16.34 -5.18
C THR A 141 10.36 15.18 -4.98
N TYR A 142 9.78 14.70 -6.07
CA TYR A 142 8.95 13.52 -6.08
C TYR A 142 9.34 12.57 -7.22
N THR A 143 9.06 11.29 -7.02
CA THR A 143 9.18 10.27 -8.04
C THR A 143 7.82 9.57 -8.17
N VAL A 144 7.30 9.49 -9.39
CA VAL A 144 6.15 8.64 -9.71
C VAL A 144 6.62 7.41 -10.43
N TYR A 145 6.11 6.26 -10.01
CA TYR A 145 6.36 4.96 -10.62
C TYR A 145 5.06 4.44 -11.21
N ASN A 146 5.08 4.12 -12.51
CA ASN A 146 4.05 3.29 -13.13
C ASN A 146 4.46 1.82 -12.99
N ILE A 147 3.99 1.19 -11.93
CA ILE A 147 4.22 -0.23 -11.64
C ILE A 147 3.36 -1.12 -12.56
N GLY A 148 2.37 -0.55 -13.25
CA GLY A 148 1.53 -1.27 -14.21
C GLY A 148 2.32 -1.80 -15.41
N SER A 149 1.67 -2.66 -16.20
CA SER A 149 2.22 -3.16 -17.47
C SER A 149 1.84 -2.29 -18.67
N THR A 150 0.95 -1.32 -18.48
CA THR A 150 0.43 -0.46 -19.55
C THR A 150 0.85 0.98 -19.33
N GLU A 151 0.83 1.75 -20.40
CA GLU A 151 0.96 3.20 -20.37
C GLU A 151 -0.11 3.85 -19.47
N ALA A 152 0.26 4.94 -18.80
CA ALA A 152 -0.65 5.76 -18.00
C ALA A 152 -0.35 7.25 -18.15
N ASP A 153 -1.40 8.04 -18.31
CA ASP A 153 -1.36 9.49 -18.20
C ASP A 153 -1.49 9.90 -16.74
N ILE A 154 -0.58 10.74 -16.27
CA ILE A 154 -0.42 11.06 -14.85
C ILE A 154 -0.32 12.57 -14.70
N ASP A 155 -1.22 13.09 -13.85
CA ASP A 155 -1.17 14.45 -13.34
C ASP A 155 -0.70 14.44 -11.89
N VAL A 156 0.39 15.15 -11.60
CA VAL A 156 0.84 15.40 -10.23
C VAL A 156 0.62 16.87 -9.93
N MET A 157 -0.08 17.14 -8.85
CA MET A 157 -0.36 18.50 -8.38
C MET A 157 0.24 18.71 -7.00
N ILE A 158 0.74 19.92 -6.76
CA ILE A 158 1.11 20.41 -5.43
C ILE A 158 0.11 21.48 -5.00
N SER A 159 -0.29 21.43 -3.74
CA SER A 159 -1.10 22.45 -3.09
C SER A 159 -0.47 22.81 -1.75
N ASP A 160 -0.48 24.08 -1.42
CA ASP A 160 -0.09 24.56 -0.10
C ASP A 160 -1.15 25.55 0.41
N GLN A 161 -1.21 25.75 1.73
CA GLN A 161 -2.23 26.57 2.37
C GLN A 161 -1.88 28.07 2.40
N ASP A 162 -0.61 28.41 2.18
CA ASP A 162 -0.03 29.74 2.47
C ASP A 162 0.44 30.46 1.19
N GLY A 163 0.13 29.93 0.00
CA GLY A 163 0.58 30.43 -1.30
C GLY A 163 2.08 30.30 -1.57
N LEU A 164 2.77 29.39 -0.87
CA LEU A 164 4.22 29.21 -0.96
C LEU A 164 4.67 28.50 -2.23
N THR A 165 3.80 27.85 -2.98
CA THR A 165 4.16 27.12 -4.22
C THR A 165 3.98 28.01 -5.45
N PRO A 166 5.08 28.53 -6.06
CA PRO A 166 4.99 29.23 -7.34
C PRO A 166 4.55 28.30 -8.48
N ILE A 167 3.90 28.90 -9.48
CA ILE A 167 3.49 28.24 -10.74
C ILE A 167 4.75 27.74 -11.49
N PRO A 168 4.76 26.51 -12.05
CA PRO A 168 3.63 25.60 -12.21
C PRO A 168 3.37 24.71 -10.97
N THR A 169 2.09 24.59 -10.61
CA THR A 169 1.59 23.73 -9.52
C THR A 169 1.17 22.34 -9.98
N ALA A 170 1.32 22.05 -11.28
CA ALA A 170 1.01 20.77 -11.87
C ALA A 170 2.08 20.35 -12.87
N HIS A 171 2.32 19.03 -12.94
CA HIS A 171 3.08 18.39 -13.99
C HIS A 171 2.24 17.25 -14.58
N SER A 172 2.17 17.20 -15.90
CA SER A 172 1.49 16.15 -16.65
C SER A 172 2.48 15.39 -17.50
N TYR A 173 2.39 14.07 -17.52
CA TYR A 173 3.23 13.23 -18.37
C TYR A 173 2.61 11.85 -18.57
N THR A 174 3.04 11.20 -19.65
CA THR A 174 2.70 9.82 -19.98
C THR A 174 3.87 8.92 -19.60
N LEU A 175 3.63 7.90 -18.77
CA LEU A 175 4.64 6.90 -18.40
C LEU A 175 4.29 5.54 -19.00
N GLN A 176 5.26 4.90 -19.65
CA GLN A 176 5.13 3.50 -20.03
C GLN A 176 4.99 2.60 -18.80
N GLY A 177 4.46 1.40 -19.00
CA GLY A 177 4.45 0.39 -17.96
C GLY A 177 5.86 0.08 -17.49
N ARG A 178 6.05 0.02 -16.17
CA ARG A 178 7.34 -0.18 -15.47
C ARG A 178 8.31 1.00 -15.48
N ASP A 179 7.91 2.15 -16.03
CA ASP A 179 8.73 3.35 -15.99
C ASP A 179 8.49 4.17 -14.72
N ASN A 180 9.41 5.10 -14.49
CA ASN A 180 9.27 6.12 -13.47
C ASN A 180 9.75 7.48 -14.00
N VAL A 181 9.32 8.54 -13.33
CA VAL A 181 9.85 9.88 -13.56
C VAL A 181 10.07 10.59 -12.25
N THR A 182 11.20 11.28 -12.16
CA THR A 182 11.50 12.19 -11.05
C THR A 182 11.38 13.63 -11.52
N ARG A 183 10.70 14.45 -10.73
CA ARG A 183 10.47 15.87 -10.96
C ARG A 183 10.51 16.62 -9.63
N GLN A 184 10.43 17.94 -9.72
CA GLN A 184 10.41 18.81 -8.56
C GLN A 184 9.37 19.92 -8.72
N PHE A 185 8.75 20.29 -7.61
CA PHE A 185 8.10 21.58 -7.46
C PHE A 185 9.04 22.53 -6.72
N LEU A 186 8.95 23.82 -7.03
CA LEU A 186 9.60 24.86 -6.24
C LEU A 186 8.61 25.33 -5.18
N MET A 187 9.09 25.52 -3.96
CA MET A 187 8.38 26.15 -2.86
C MET A 187 9.19 27.36 -2.41
N ARG A 188 8.57 28.53 -2.30
CA ARG A 188 9.19 29.77 -1.88
C ARG A 188 8.53 30.26 -0.60
N VAL A 189 9.32 30.38 0.45
CA VAL A 189 8.84 30.89 1.74
C VAL A 189 8.82 32.41 1.68
N GLY A 190 7.64 33.01 1.88
CA GLY A 190 7.48 34.46 1.93
C GLY A 190 8.23 35.11 3.10
N SER A 191 8.30 36.44 3.09
CA SER A 191 8.93 37.23 4.14
C SER A 191 8.07 37.42 5.40
N GLU A 192 6.82 36.99 5.39
CA GLU A 192 5.84 37.27 6.44
C GLU A 192 5.28 35.97 7.03
N VAL A 193 5.51 35.77 8.33
CA VAL A 193 4.64 34.91 9.15
C VAL A 193 3.33 35.68 9.27
N GLY A 194 2.28 35.20 8.62
CA GLY A 194 0.97 35.83 8.69
C GLY A 194 0.51 35.97 10.14
N HIS A 195 0.41 37.21 10.63
CA HIS A 195 -0.57 37.53 11.66
C HIS A 195 -1.94 37.38 10.99
N VAL A 196 -2.72 36.42 11.48
CA VAL A 196 -4.15 36.35 11.20
C VAL A 196 -4.81 37.49 11.97
N GLU A 197 -5.45 38.42 11.25
CA GLU A 197 -6.61 39.16 11.75
C GLU A 197 -7.88 38.56 11.14
#